data_AF-A0A6F8ZGM1-F1
#
_entry.id   AF-A0A6F8ZGM1-F1
#
_cell.length_a   1.000
_cell.length_b   1.000
_cell.length_c   1.000
_cell.angle_alpha   90.00
_cell.angle_beta   90.00
_cell.angle_gamma   90.00
#
_symmetry.space_group_name_H-M   'P 1'
#
loop_
_entity.id
_entity.type
_entity.pdbx_description
1 polymer ?
#
loop_
_entity_poly.entity_id
_entity_poly.type
_entity_poly.pdbx_seq_one_letter_code
_entity_poly.pdbx_strand_id
1 'polypeptide(L)' 'MPGEESRPPLEELKEDVVEDLGLADAVRRKGWAQMTTAAAGRVGGQMVRRLVQAGKRVLRRRES' A
#
# COMPACT_ATOMS: atom_id res chain seq x y z
N MET A 1 12.01 21.32 16.14
CA MET A 1 11.07 20.20 16.31
C MET A 1 11.57 19.05 15.44
N PRO A 2 11.89 17.86 15.97
CA PRO A 2 12.27 16.74 15.12
C PRO A 2 11.03 16.22 14.39
N GLY A 3 11.13 16.12 13.06
CA GLY A 3 10.34 15.22 12.21
C GLY A 3 8.82 15.40 12.18
N GLU A 4 8.33 16.28 11.31
CA GLU A 4 7.08 16.00 10.59
C GLU A 4 7.37 14.79 9.68
N GLU A 5 7.37 13.60 10.27
CA GLU A 5 7.49 12.34 9.54
C GLU A 5 6.18 12.15 8.78
N SER A 6 6.07 12.75 7.58
CA SER A 6 5.20 12.23 6.54
C SER A 6 5.41 10.72 6.52
N ARG A 7 4.37 9.95 6.82
CA ARG A 7 4.45 8.49 6.75
C ARG A 7 5.07 8.15 5.39
N PRO A 8 6.03 7.21 5.31
CA PRO A 8 6.60 6.84 4.03
C PRO A 8 5.45 6.57 3.05
N PRO A 9 5.49 7.04 1.78
CA PRO A 9 4.38 6.85 0.83
C PRO A 9 3.91 5.40 0.67
N LEU A 10 4.75 4.45 1.05
CA LEU A 10 4.46 3.02 1.11
C LEU A 10 3.55 2.61 2.28
N GLU A 11 3.63 3.28 3.43
CA GLU A 11 2.81 2.95 4.60
C GLU A 11 1.36 3.39 4.40
N GLU A 12 1.15 4.58 3.85
CA GLU A 12 -0.18 5.03 3.42
C GLU A 12 -0.76 4.10 2.34
N LEU A 13 0.05 3.74 1.34
CA LEU A 13 -0.37 2.79 0.31
C LEU A 13 -0.73 1.41 0.89
N LYS A 14 -0.05 0.96 1.95
CA LYS A 14 -0.40 -0.28 2.65
C LYS A 14 -1.76 -0.17 3.33
N GLU A 15 -2.00 0.93 4.04
CA GLU A 15 -3.28 1.23 4.70
C GLU A 15 -4.43 1.24 3.69
N ASP A 16 -4.29 1.99 2.59
CA ASP A 16 -5.30 2.04 1.51
C ASP A 16 -5.60 0.66 0.93
N VAL A 17 -4.54 -0.13 0.68
CA VAL A 17 -4.71 -1.46 0.08
C VAL A 17 -5.39 -2.43 1.03
N VAL A 18 -5.14 -2.37 2.34
CA VAL A 18 -5.85 -3.25 3.29
C VAL A 18 -7.29 -2.83 3.50
N GLU A 19 -7.59 -1.53 3.40
CA GLU A 19 -8.97 -1.03 3.40
C GLU A 19 -9.73 -1.54 2.17
N ASP A 20 -9.15 -1.40 0.98
CA ASP A 20 -9.75 -1.86 -0.27
C ASP A 20 -9.91 -3.39 -0.34
N LEU A 21 -9.06 -4.15 0.36
CA LEU A 21 -9.17 -5.60 0.46
C LEU A 21 -10.08 -6.08 1.60
N GLY A 22 -10.65 -5.19 2.40
CA GLY A 22 -11.46 -5.53 3.57
C GLY A 22 -10.66 -6.20 4.70
N LEU A 23 -9.33 -6.00 4.72
CA LEU A 23 -8.40 -6.57 5.69
C LEU A 23 -8.01 -5.60 6.81
N ALA A 24 -8.34 -4.32 6.68
CA ALA A 24 -7.97 -3.28 7.64
C ALA A 24 -8.35 -3.65 9.08
N ASP A 25 -9.55 -4.17 9.28
CA ASP A 25 -10.03 -4.62 10.57
C ASP A 25 -9.23 -5.77 11.17
N ALA A 26 -8.81 -6.73 10.35
CA ALA A 26 -7.98 -7.84 10.79
C ALA A 26 -6.58 -7.36 11.17
N VAL A 27 -6.02 -6.43 10.39
CA VAL A 27 -4.71 -5.82 10.65
C VAL A 27 -4.74 -4.97 11.91
N ARG A 28 -5.75 -4.13 12.12
CA ARG A 28 -5.90 -3.30 13.33
C ARG A 28 -6.02 -4.16 14.60
N ARG A 29 -6.76 -5.28 14.54
CA ARG A 29 -7.01 -6.14 15.70
C ARG A 29 -5.88 -7.12 16.01
N LYS A 30 -5.28 -7.72 14.98
CA LYS A 30 -4.30 -8.82 15.14
C LYS A 30 -2.87 -8.41 14.80
N GLY A 31 -2.69 -7.27 14.15
CA GLY A 31 -1.40 -6.83 13.62
C GLY A 31 -1.03 -7.53 12.31
N TRP A 32 -0.09 -6.90 11.59
CA TRP A 32 0.44 -7.39 10.31
C TRP A 32 1.12 -8.76 10.43
N ALA A 33 1.79 -9.04 11.56
CA ALA A 33 2.51 -10.28 11.80
C ALA A 33 1.59 -11.51 11.82
N GLN A 34 0.29 -11.33 12.11
CA GLN A 34 -0.71 -12.39 12.17
C GLN A 34 -1.44 -12.60 10.83
N MET A 35 -1.05 -11.90 9.78
CA MET A 35 -1.60 -12.13 8.44
C MET A 35 -1.10 -13.46 7.87
N THR A 36 -1.97 -14.17 7.15
CA THR A 36 -1.54 -15.34 6.39
C THR A 36 -0.65 -14.89 5.23
N THR A 37 0.26 -15.77 4.79
CA THR A 37 1.11 -15.53 3.62
C THR A 37 0.28 -15.17 2.38
N ALA A 38 -0.89 -15.80 2.21
CA ALA A 38 -1.80 -15.49 1.12
C ALA A 38 -2.38 -14.06 1.22
N ALA A 39 -2.76 -13.61 2.42
CA ALA A 39 -3.26 -12.26 2.63
C ALA A 39 -2.16 -11.21 2.43
N ALA A 40 -0.95 -11.45 2.96
CA ALA A 40 0.21 -10.60 2.77
C ALA A 40 0.60 -10.49 1.28
N GLY A 41 0.58 -11.62 0.55
CA GLY A 41 0.83 -11.65 -0.89
C GLY A 41 -0.20 -10.87 -1.70
N ARG A 42 -1.49 -10.94 -1.32
CA ARG A 42 -2.56 -10.15 -1.95
C ARG A 42 -2.35 -8.64 -1.76
N VAL A 43 -1.99 -8.22 -0.55
CA VAL A 43 -1.67 -6.80 -0.26
C VAL A 43 -0.47 -6.36 -1.10
N GLY A 44 0.66 -7.07 -1.01
CA GLY A 44 1.87 -6.73 -1.74
C GLY A 44 1.66 -6.67 -3.26
N GLY A 45 0.91 -7.62 -3.82
CA GLY A 45 0.56 -7.64 -5.24
C GLY A 45 -0.28 -6.44 -5.67
N GLN A 46 -1.24 -6.01 -4.85
CA GLN A 46 -2.05 -4.81 -5.12
C GLN A 46 -1.21 -3.53 -5.04
N MET A 47 -0.30 -3.42 -4.08
CA MET A 47 0.62 -2.29 -3.99
C MET A 47 1.47 -2.14 -5.25
N VAL A 48 2.11 -3.23 -5.70
CA VAL A 48 2.93 -3.22 -6.94
C VAL A 48 2.08 -2.83 -8.15
N ARG A 49 0.85 -3.34 -8.25
CA ARG A 49 -0.07 -2.99 -9.34
C ARG A 49 -0.37 -1.49 -9.37
N ARG A 50 -0.59 -0.85 -8.21
CA ARG A 50 -0.82 0.61 -8.10
C ARG A 50 0.42 1.40 -8.46
N LEU A 51 1.59 1.00 -7.97
CA LEU A 51 2.87 1.66 -8.28
C LEU A 51 3.19 1.63 -9.77
N VAL A 52 3.01 0.47 -10.43
CA VAL A 52 3.20 0.35 -11.88
C VAL A 52 2.23 1.25 -12.65
N GLN A 53 0.96 1.32 -12.23
CA GLN A 53 -0.01 2.21 -12.86
C GLN A 53 0.35 3.70 -12.68
N ALA A 54 0.81 4.09 -11.48
CA ALA A 54 1.29 5.44 -11.22
C ALA A 54 2.50 5.78 -12.10
N GLY A 55 3.49 4.88 -12.18
CA GLY A 55 4.66 5.04 -13.05
C GLY A 55 4.27 5.19 -14.52
N LYS A 56 3.36 4.36 -15.04
CA LYS A 56 2.83 4.48 -16.41
C LYS A 56 2.15 5.83 -16.66
N ARG A 57 1.44 6.39 -15.68
CA ARG A 57 0.81 7.72 -15.80
C ARG A 57 1.85 8.83 -15.82
N VAL A 58 2.90 8.72 -15.02
CA VAL A 58 4.02 9.69 -15.01
C VAL A 58 4.76 9.67 -16.35
N LEU A 59 5.08 8.48 -16.86
CA LEU A 59 5.76 8.34 -18.15
C LEU A 59 4.93 8.94 -19.29
N ARG A 60 3.62 8.62 -19.37
CA ARG A 60 2.74 9.23 -20.39
C ARG A 60 2.68 10.75 -20.32
N ARG A 61 2.71 11.34 -19.13
CA ARG A 61 2.72 12.81 -18.97
C ARG A 61 4.01 13.47 -19.44
N ARG A 62 5.13 12.75 -19.47
CA ARG A 62 6.42 13.27 -19.94
C ARG A 62 6.57 13.19 -21.46
N GLU A 63 5.74 12.36 -22.11
CA GLU A 63 5.72 12.18 -23.57
C GLU A 63 4.67 13.06 -24.27
N SER A 64 3.96 13.92 -23.52
CA SER A 64 2.99 14.92 -24.04
C SER A 64 3.54 16.33 -23.86
#